data_AF-A0ABF7PYL2-F1
#
_entry.id   AF-A0ABF7PYL2-F1
#
_cell.length_a   1.000
_cell.length_b   1.000
_cell.length_c   1.000
_cell.angle_alpha   90.00
_cell.angle_beta   90.00
_cell.angle_gamma   90.00
#
_symmetry.space_group_name_H-M   'P 1'
#
loop_
_entity.id
_entity.type
_entity.pdbx_description
1 polymer ?
#
loop_
_entity_poly.entity_id
_entity_poly.type
_entity_poly.pdbx_seq_one_letter_code
_entity_poly.pdbx_strand_id
1 'polypeptide(L)'
;MSKPIPDKAEIALEYPDKFYAGTFERSSRFEAHLEPTGLALTLERPGAEDVRKSIHMHLNYGLLAAILTDMAAGIGALPKDDVHRRQLEDAVATLQQALNGS
;
A
#
# COMPACT_ATOMS: atom_id res chain seq x y z
N MET A 1 -6.62 4.01 -13.35
CA MET A 1 -7.59 2.88 -13.38
C MET A 1 -7.33 2.07 -12.12
N SER A 2 -8.25 2.12 -11.15
CA SER A 2 -8.12 1.38 -9.89
C SER A 2 -8.14 -0.13 -10.13
N LYS A 3 -7.37 -0.88 -9.35
CA LYS A 3 -7.19 -2.35 -9.45
C LYS A 3 -7.83 -3.03 -8.24
N PRO A 4 -8.31 -4.28 -8.33
CA PRO A 4 -8.78 -5.00 -7.15
C PRO A 4 -7.63 -5.20 -6.14
N ILE A 5 -7.95 -5.17 -4.85
CA ILE A 5 -6.99 -5.56 -3.81
C ILE A 5 -6.75 -7.07 -3.89
N PRO A 6 -5.50 -7.56 -3.98
CA PRO A 6 -5.21 -8.99 -4.12
C PRO A 6 -5.54 -9.80 -2.85
N ASP A 7 -5.43 -9.17 -1.69
CA ASP A 7 -5.63 -9.75 -0.36
C ASP A 7 -6.52 -8.88 0.56
N LYS A 8 -5.92 -8.17 1.52
CA LYS A 8 -6.54 -7.46 2.62
C LYS A 8 -5.64 -6.30 3.08
N ALA A 9 -6.23 -5.13 3.28
CA ALA A 9 -5.62 -4.03 4.01
C ALA A 9 -6.45 -3.72 5.26
N GLU A 10 -5.78 -3.62 6.41
CA GLU A 10 -6.37 -3.20 7.67
C GLU A 10 -5.90 -1.78 7.98
N ILE A 11 -6.86 -0.89 8.22
CA ILE A 11 -6.60 0.53 8.45
C ILE A 11 -7.16 0.89 9.82
N ALA A 12 -6.33 1.53 10.63
CA ALA A 12 -6.69 2.15 11.88
C ALA A 12 -6.21 3.61 11.87
N LEU A 13 -7.10 4.54 12.24
CA LEU A 13 -6.82 5.95 12.41
C LEU A 13 -7.25 6.34 13.82
N GLU A 14 -6.25 6.64 14.64
CA GLU A 14 -6.39 6.96 16.06
C GLU A 14 -6.11 8.45 16.29
N TYR A 15 -7.11 9.14 16.81
CA TYR A 15 -7.00 10.45 17.43
C TYR A 15 -7.31 10.32 18.92
N PRO A 16 -6.90 11.29 19.76
CA PRO A 16 -7.15 11.23 21.20
C PRO A 16 -8.61 10.98 21.59
N ASP A 17 -9.56 11.45 20.78
CA ASP A 17 -11.00 11.36 21.01
C ASP A 17 -11.75 10.49 19.98
N LYS A 18 -11.07 9.96 18.96
CA LYS A 18 -11.71 9.25 17.84
C LYS A 18 -10.89 8.08 17.37
N PHE A 19 -11.58 6.98 17.09
CA PHE A 19 -11.00 5.80 16.49
C PHE A 19 -11.81 5.41 15.26
N TYR A 20 -11.14 5.32 14.11
CA TYR A 20 -11.72 4.77 12.90
C TYR A 20 -10.91 3.55 12.49
N ALA A 21 -11.58 2.40 12.39
CA ALA A 21 -10.95 1.18 11.93
C ALA A 21 -11.78 0.50 10.85
N GLY A 22 -11.11 -0.20 9.96
CA GLY A 22 -11.78 -0.97 8.93
C GLY A 22 -10.83 -1.77 8.06
N THR A 23 -11.46 -2.64 7.30
CA THR A 23 -10.78 -3.54 6.38
C THR A 23 -11.20 -3.24 4.95
N PHE A 24 -10.24 -3.29 4.04
CA PHE A 24 -10.44 -3.39 2.59
C PHE A 24 -10.01 -4.78 2.14
N GLU A 25 -10.89 -5.52 1.48
CA GLU A 25 -10.66 -6.92 1.06
C GLU A 25 -10.77 -7.03 -0.47
N ARG A 26 -10.85 -8.24 -1.03
CA ARG A 26 -10.93 -8.47 -2.49
C ARG A 26 -12.10 -7.78 -3.21
N SER A 27 -13.16 -7.39 -2.49
CA SER A 27 -14.27 -6.58 -3.02
C SER A 27 -13.94 -5.08 -3.13
N SER A 28 -12.78 -4.67 -2.59
CA SER A 28 -12.26 -3.31 -2.60
C SER A 28 -11.21 -3.15 -3.70
N ARG A 29 -10.87 -1.90 -3.97
CA ARG A 29 -9.96 -1.47 -5.02
C ARG A 29 -8.87 -0.59 -4.44
N PHE A 30 -7.72 -0.55 -5.10
CA PHE A 30 -6.65 0.38 -4.80
C PHE A 30 -6.20 1.12 -6.06
N GLU A 31 -5.65 2.31 -5.86
CA GLU A 31 -4.92 3.06 -6.88
C GLU A 31 -3.69 3.68 -6.26
N ALA A 32 -2.55 3.53 -6.95
CA ALA A 32 -1.26 4.08 -6.57
C ALA A 32 -0.68 4.79 -7.78
N HIS A 33 -0.37 6.08 -7.65
CA HIS A 33 0.29 6.86 -8.70
C HIS A 33 1.27 7.86 -8.11
N LEU A 34 2.34 8.11 -8.87
CA LEU A 34 3.35 9.08 -8.52
C LEU A 34 2.86 10.48 -8.91
N GLU A 35 3.07 11.42 -7.99
CA GLU A 35 2.78 12.85 -8.09
C GLU A 35 4.10 13.63 -7.99
N PRO A 36 4.14 14.93 -8.34
CA PRO A 36 5.37 15.73 -8.27
C PRO A 36 6.06 15.70 -6.90
N THR A 37 5.31 15.52 -5.81
CA THR A 37 5.81 15.57 -4.44
C THR A 37 5.88 14.22 -3.73
N GLY A 38 5.29 13.16 -4.30
CA GLY A 38 5.19 11.89 -3.59
C GLY A 38 4.33 10.83 -4.26
N LEU A 39 3.88 9.87 -3.47
CA LEU A 39 2.94 8.82 -3.84
C LEU A 39 1.54 9.18 -3.34
N ALA A 40 0.57 9.21 -4.24
CA ALA A 40 -0.85 9.18 -3.89
C ALA A 40 -1.34 7.73 -3.88
N LEU A 41 -1.92 7.31 -2.76
CA LEU A 41 -2.54 6.01 -2.54
C LEU A 41 -4.02 6.21 -2.19
N THR A 42 -4.90 5.53 -2.91
CA THR A 42 -6.31 5.44 -2.58
C THR A 42 -6.72 3.99 -2.38
N LEU A 43 -7.44 3.71 -1.29
CA LEU A 43 -8.18 2.47 -1.08
C LEU A 43 -9.67 2.80 -1.14
N GLU A 44 -10.45 2.00 -1.84
CA GLU A 44 -11.88 2.24 -2.03
C GLU A 44 -12.66 0.92 -1.94
N ARG A 45 -13.71 0.89 -1.11
CA ARG A 45 -14.79 -0.08 -1.21
C ARG A 45 -15.98 0.62 -1.85
N PRO A 46 -16.34 0.32 -3.11
CA PRO A 46 -17.51 0.91 -3.74
C PRO A 46 -18.79 0.35 -3.12
N GLY A 47 -19.88 1.13 -3.19
CA GLY A 47 -21.19 0.73 -2.67
C GLY A 47 -22.10 1.91 -2.39
N ALA A 48 -23.27 1.62 -1.83
CA ALA A 48 -24.16 2.63 -1.27
C ALA A 48 -23.52 3.36 -0.09
N GLU A 49 -24.10 4.47 0.35
CA GLU A 49 -23.50 5.36 1.35
C GLU A 49 -23.17 4.67 2.69
N ASP A 50 -23.97 3.69 3.09
CA ASP A 50 -23.81 2.88 4.30
C ASP A 50 -22.72 1.81 4.18
N VAL A 51 -22.28 1.51 2.95
CA VAL A 51 -21.29 0.45 2.65
C VAL A 51 -19.95 1.03 2.17
N ARG A 52 -19.98 2.18 1.50
CA ARG A 52 -18.80 2.77 0.87
C ARG A 52 -17.76 3.15 1.91
N LYS A 53 -16.49 2.91 1.57
CA LYS A 53 -15.34 3.34 2.38
C LYS A 53 -14.27 3.85 1.44
N SER A 54 -13.60 4.94 1.81
CA SER A 54 -12.40 5.36 1.11
C SER A 54 -11.35 5.85 2.09
N ILE A 55 -10.09 5.56 1.76
CA ILE A 55 -8.91 6.13 2.40
C ILE A 55 -8.07 6.75 1.29
N HIS A 56 -7.69 8.01 1.50
CA HIS A 56 -6.77 8.73 0.63
C HIS A 56 -5.56 9.11 1.44
N MET A 57 -4.38 8.70 0.97
CA MET A 57 -3.11 8.95 1.62
C MET A 57 -2.14 9.53 0.61
N HIS A 58 -1.42 10.56 1.00
CA HIS A 58 -0.30 11.09 0.22
C HIS A 58 0.97 10.99 1.04
N LEU A 59 1.98 10.29 0.51
CA LEU A 59 3.28 10.12 1.13
C LEU A 59 4.32 10.88 0.33
N ASN A 60 4.92 11.92 0.93
CA ASN A 60 6.05 12.61 0.31
C ASN A 60 7.21 11.64 0.07
N TYR A 61 8.00 11.86 -0.99
CA TYR A 61 9.08 10.94 -1.38
C TYR A 61 10.09 10.63 -0.27
N GLY A 62 10.42 11.61 0.58
CA GLY A 62 11.33 11.39 1.71
C GLY A 62 10.80 10.36 2.71
N LEU A 63 9.51 10.42 3.05
CA LEU A 63 8.87 9.44 3.94
C LEU A 63 8.73 8.08 3.26
N LEU A 64 8.33 8.06 1.99
CA LEU A 64 8.22 6.82 1.23
C LEU A 64 9.57 6.07 1.16
N ALA A 65 10.67 6.79 0.90
CA ALA A 65 12.01 6.21 0.88
C ALA A 65 12.46 5.66 2.25
N ALA A 66 12.12 6.37 3.33
CA ALA A 66 12.38 5.88 4.69
C ALA A 66 11.61 4.57 4.99
N ILE A 67 10.32 4.52 4.65
CA ILE A 67 9.49 3.31 4.81
C ILE A 67 10.10 2.12 4.05
N LEU A 68 10.49 2.33 2.78
CA LEU A 68 11.12 1.26 1.98
C LEU A 68 12.44 0.77 2.58
N THR A 69 13.23 1.68 3.17
CA THR A 69 14.49 1.34 3.85
C THR A 69 14.24 0.50 5.10
N ASP A 70 13.26 0.89 5.92
CA ASP A 70 12.88 0.14 7.13
C ASP A 70 12.29 -1.24 6.78
N MET A 71 11.49 -1.32 5.70
CA MET A 71 11.00 -2.60 5.18
C MET A 71 12.15 -3.53 4.79
N ALA A 72 13.19 -3.02 4.11
CA ALA A 72 14.35 -3.80 3.72
C ALA A 72 15.09 -4.41 4.92
N ALA A 73 15.15 -3.69 6.05
CA ALA A 73 15.72 -4.21 7.30
C ALA A 73 14.90 -5.38 7.88
N GLY A 74 13.57 -5.37 7.71
CA GLY A 74 12.66 -6.41 8.20
C GLY A 74 12.56 -7.66 7.32
N ILE A 75 12.74 -7.53 6.00
CA ILE A 75 12.58 -8.65 5.04
C ILE A 75 13.52 -9.82 5.34
N GLY A 76 14.70 -9.57 5.92
CA GLY A 76 15.65 -10.62 6.30
C GLY A 76 15.11 -11.63 7.32
N ALA A 77 14.08 -11.28 8.07
CA ALA A 77 13.43 -12.16 9.04
C ALA A 77 12.42 -13.12 8.40
N LEU A 78 11.98 -12.88 7.16
CA LEU A 78 11.06 -13.78 6.45
C LEU A 78 11.80 -15.03 5.94
N PRO A 79 11.22 -16.24 6.09
CA PRO A 79 11.77 -17.45 5.52
C PRO A 79 12.05 -17.31 4.02
N LYS A 80 13.10 -17.98 3.52
CA LYS A 80 13.50 -17.86 2.10
C LYS A 80 12.48 -18.47 1.14
N ASP A 81 11.69 -19.41 1.60
CA ASP A 81 10.61 -20.11 0.90
C ASP A 81 9.24 -19.46 1.10
N ASP A 82 9.18 -18.34 1.81
CA ASP A 82 7.94 -17.61 2.06
C ASP A 82 7.38 -16.99 0.76
N VAL A 83 6.09 -17.23 0.50
CA VAL A 83 5.42 -16.73 -0.71
C VAL A 83 5.33 -15.21 -0.75
N HIS A 84 5.16 -14.55 0.40
CA HIS A 84 5.09 -13.10 0.51
C HIS A 84 6.44 -12.47 0.26
N ARG A 85 7.52 -13.10 0.76
CA ARG A 85 8.88 -12.69 0.43
C ARG A 85 9.10 -12.69 -1.08
N ARG A 86 8.70 -13.75 -1.78
CA ARG A 86 8.83 -13.83 -3.25
C ARG A 86 8.01 -12.76 -3.97
N GLN A 87 6.78 -12.53 -3.54
CA GLN A 87 5.92 -11.47 -4.10
C GLN A 87 6.54 -10.08 -3.96
N LEU A 88 7.17 -9.80 -2.80
CA LEU A 88 7.88 -8.55 -2.57
C LEU A 88 9.14 -8.44 -3.43
N GLU A 89 9.92 -9.52 -3.56
CA GLU A 89 11.11 -9.57 -4.42
C GLU A 89 10.76 -9.25 -5.89
N ASP A 90 9.71 -9.87 -6.44
CA ASP A 90 9.26 -9.62 -7.82
C ASP A 90 8.80 -8.17 -8.03
N ALA A 91 8.08 -7.59 -7.05
CA ALA A 91 7.62 -6.21 -7.11
C ALA A 91 8.77 -5.20 -7.02
N VAL A 92 9.75 -5.44 -6.14
CA VAL A 92 10.95 -4.59 -6.00
C VAL A 92 11.81 -4.66 -7.25
N ALA A 93 11.99 -5.84 -7.84
CA ALA A 93 12.72 -6.00 -9.10
C ALA A 93 12.07 -5.19 -10.24
N THR A 94 10.74 -5.22 -10.34
CA THR A 94 9.98 -4.40 -11.30
C THR A 94 10.21 -2.91 -11.08
N LEU A 95 10.16 -2.44 -9.83
CA LEU A 95 10.40 -1.05 -9.48
C LEU A 95 11.84 -0.62 -9.80
N GLN A 96 12.83 -1.46 -9.47
CA GLN A 96 14.24 -1.18 -9.74
C GLN A 96 14.53 -1.09 -11.24
N GLN A 97 13.93 -1.96 -12.06
CA GLN A 97 14.04 -1.87 -13.52
C GLN A 97 13.50 -0.54 -14.04
N ALA A 98 12.33 -0.10 -13.56
CA ALA A 98 11.76 1.19 -13.95
C ALA A 98 12.63 2.38 -13.52
N LEU A 99 13.27 2.32 -12.35
CA LEU A 99 14.18 3.37 -11.85
C LEU A 99 15.48 3.45 -12.64
N ASN A 100 16.01 2.32 -13.09
CA ASN A 100 17.25 2.28 -13.87
C ASN A 100 17.09 2.81 -15.30
N GLY A 101 15.84 3.07 -15.72
CA GLY A 101 15.51 3.38 -17.11
C GLY A 101 15.60 2.11 -17.95
N SER A 102 14.47 1.72 -18.55
CA SER A 102 14.36 0.57 -19.46
C SER A 102 15.49 0.48 -20.47
#